data_AF-A0A943QG73-F1
#
_entry.id   AF-A0A943QG73-F1
#
_cell.length_a   1.000
_cell.length_b   1.000
_cell.length_c   1.000
_cell.angle_alpha   90.00
_cell.angle_beta   90.00
_cell.angle_gamma   90.00
#
_symmetry.space_group_name_H-M   'P 1'
#
loop_
_entity.id
_entity.type
_entity.pdbx_description
1 polymer ?
#
loop_
_entity_poly.entity_id
_entity_poly.type
_entity_poly.pdbx_seq_one_letter_code
_entity_poly.pdbx_strand_id
1 'polypeptide(L)'
;MAKGSKYILERNQKYYKNCKNNYEICPLVDELEGAESRRIPLFIQFLFTFLSWIVIANNKKEGIDWFNSVFFFTTPMFLEYFSYKSKQKLSNIIFIVQKSIFGATALIGAVGVFTDVLTIKIIDNISYIRISESFFVLKGVQIDIKWVLFLLLLSVGLILTQIFTLSSKREETLISSKNAA
;
A
#
# COMPACT_ATOMS: atom_id res chain seq x y z
N MET A 1 -38.93 -4.76 -19.39
CA MET A 1 -37.96 -3.63 -19.48
C MET A 1 -37.64 -3.18 -18.07
N ALA A 2 -36.39 -3.36 -17.62
CA ALA A 2 -35.98 -2.87 -16.31
C ALA A 2 -36.06 -1.33 -16.31
N LYS A 3 -36.69 -0.73 -15.30
CA LYS A 3 -36.67 0.73 -15.13
C LYS A 3 -35.28 1.13 -14.63
N GLY A 4 -34.58 1.98 -15.38
CA GLY A 4 -33.32 2.58 -14.93
C GLY A 4 -33.52 3.35 -13.62
N SER A 5 -32.51 3.34 -12.76
CA SER A 5 -32.53 3.97 -11.45
C SER A 5 -32.04 5.42 -11.53
N LYS A 6 -32.88 6.36 -11.10
CA LYS A 6 -32.52 7.79 -10.98
C LYS A 6 -31.32 7.98 -10.04
N TYR A 7 -31.22 7.16 -8.99
CA TYR A 7 -30.09 7.15 -8.05
C TYR A 7 -28.76 6.79 -8.74
N ILE A 8 -28.75 5.82 -9.66
CA ILE A 8 -27.53 5.42 -10.39
C ILE A 8 -27.09 6.56 -11.32
N LEU A 9 -28.03 7.21 -11.99
CA LEU A 9 -27.75 8.35 -12.86
C LEU A 9 -27.15 9.54 -12.08
N GLU A 10 -27.77 9.90 -10.94
CA GLU A 10 -27.27 10.99 -10.07
C GLU A 10 -25.87 10.67 -9.52
N ARG A 11 -25.63 9.42 -9.09
CA ARG A 11 -24.32 8.96 -8.62
C ARG A 11 -23.27 9.02 -9.73
N ASN A 12 -23.61 8.59 -10.93
CA ASN A 12 -22.73 8.65 -12.09
C ASN A 12 -22.39 10.10 -12.48
N GLN A 13 -23.39 10.98 -12.51
CA GLN A 13 -23.23 12.39 -12.86
C GLN A 13 -22.45 13.20 -11.81
N LYS A 14 -22.49 12.79 -10.53
CA LYS A 14 -21.71 13.42 -9.45
C LYS A 14 -20.20 13.36 -9.73
N TYR A 15 -19.71 12.22 -10.21
CA TYR A 15 -18.28 11.98 -10.45
C TYR A 15 -17.90 12.14 -11.92
N TYR A 16 -18.84 11.90 -12.84
CA TYR A 16 -18.64 12.04 -14.27
C TYR A 16 -19.93 12.54 -14.96
N LYS A 17 -20.04 13.86 -15.09
CA LYS A 17 -21.23 14.57 -15.60
C LYS A 17 -21.76 14.05 -16.96
N ASN A 18 -20.91 13.42 -17.76
CA ASN A 18 -21.26 12.92 -19.09
C ASN A 18 -21.69 11.44 -19.12
N CYS A 19 -21.60 10.68 -18.01
CA CYS A 19 -22.15 9.31 -17.96
C CYS A 19 -23.68 9.37 -17.80
N LYS A 20 -24.39 9.07 -18.90
CA LYS A 20 -25.86 8.98 -18.95
C LYS A 20 -26.38 7.58 -18.58
N ASN A 21 -25.52 6.67 -18.12
CA ASN A 21 -25.94 5.33 -17.73
C ASN A 21 -26.76 5.40 -16.44
N ASN A 22 -28.01 4.93 -16.49
CA ASN A 22 -28.93 4.86 -15.36
C ASN A 22 -29.23 3.41 -14.94
N TYR A 23 -28.58 2.42 -15.55
CA TYR A 23 -28.75 1.01 -15.22
C TYR A 23 -27.59 0.48 -14.36
N GLU A 24 -26.37 0.96 -14.61
CA GLU A 24 -25.16 0.52 -13.89
C GLU A 24 -24.27 1.69 -13.49
N ILE A 25 -23.53 1.53 -12.38
CA ILE A 25 -22.53 2.51 -11.96
C ILE A 25 -21.35 2.43 -12.93
N CYS A 26 -20.95 3.57 -13.47
CA CYS A 26 -19.82 3.68 -14.38
C CYS A 26 -18.55 3.18 -13.64
N PRO A 27 -17.73 2.27 -14.21
CA PRO A 27 -16.57 1.68 -13.51
C PRO A 27 -15.59 2.69 -12.91
N LEU A 28 -15.49 3.87 -13.53
CA LEU A 28 -14.65 4.97 -13.06
C LEU A 28 -15.25 5.71 -11.85
N VAL A 29 -16.57 5.79 -11.75
CA VAL A 29 -17.29 6.39 -10.62
C VAL A 29 -17.03 5.56 -9.37
N ASP A 30 -17.09 4.24 -9.50
CA ASP A 30 -16.70 3.32 -8.43
C ASP A 30 -15.23 3.46 -8.00
N GLU A 31 -14.32 3.77 -8.93
CA GLU A 31 -12.90 4.00 -8.61
C GLU A 31 -12.64 5.34 -7.94
N LEU A 32 -13.29 6.41 -8.41
CA LEU A 32 -13.16 7.74 -7.84
C LEU A 32 -13.81 7.81 -6.46
N GLU A 33 -14.97 7.17 -6.28
CA GLU A 33 -15.63 7.04 -4.98
C GLU A 33 -14.81 6.16 -4.03
N GLY A 34 -14.21 5.07 -4.54
CA GLY A 34 -13.23 4.28 -3.81
C GLY A 34 -12.01 5.12 -3.39
N ALA A 35 -11.48 5.97 -4.28
CA ALA A 35 -10.37 6.87 -3.97
C ALA A 35 -10.74 7.95 -2.94
N GLU A 36 -11.94 8.53 -3.02
CA GLU A 36 -12.49 9.45 -2.01
C GLU A 36 -12.74 8.76 -0.66
N SER A 37 -13.07 7.47 -0.66
CA SER A 37 -13.30 6.70 0.58
C SER A 37 -12.02 6.39 1.36
N ARG A 38 -10.84 6.64 0.79
CA ARG A 38 -9.57 6.47 1.49
C ARG A 38 -9.42 7.51 2.59
N ARG A 39 -8.87 7.09 3.74
CA ARG A 39 -8.62 8.02 4.85
C ARG A 39 -7.43 8.92 4.53
N ILE A 40 -6.43 8.37 3.84
CA ILE A 40 -5.22 9.11 3.44
C ILE A 40 -5.19 9.25 1.92
N PRO A 41 -5.07 10.49 1.39
CA PRO A 41 -4.82 10.71 -0.03
C PRO A 41 -3.57 9.98 -0.50
N LEU A 42 -3.64 9.32 -1.66
CA LEU A 42 -2.57 8.50 -2.23
C LEU A 42 -1.20 9.20 -2.30
N PHE A 43 -1.19 10.49 -2.64
CA PHE A 43 0.05 11.27 -2.70
C PHE A 43 0.68 11.49 -1.32
N ILE A 44 -0.14 11.77 -0.30
CA ILE A 44 0.33 11.88 1.09
C ILE A 44 0.83 10.52 1.57
N GLN A 45 0.11 9.46 1.23
CA GLN A 45 0.51 8.09 1.53
C GLN A 45 1.85 7.75 0.89
N PHE A 46 2.09 8.14 -0.37
CA PHE A 46 3.39 8.00 -1.04
C PHE A 46 4.49 8.74 -0.28
N LEU A 47 4.31 10.03 0.01
CA LEU A 47 5.31 10.84 0.71
C LEU A 47 5.66 10.24 2.07
N PHE A 48 4.65 9.89 2.86
CA PHE A 48 4.84 9.27 4.16
C PHE A 48 5.60 7.94 4.02
N THR A 49 5.20 7.09 3.08
CA THR A 49 5.84 5.78 2.86
C THR A 49 7.30 5.93 2.43
N PHE A 50 7.58 6.87 1.54
CA PHE A 50 8.92 7.14 1.04
C PHE A 50 9.84 7.70 2.14
N LEU A 51 9.36 8.69 2.90
CA LEU A 51 10.14 9.27 4.01
C LEU A 51 10.40 8.24 5.10
N SER A 52 9.42 7.45 5.47
CA SER A 52 9.61 6.38 6.45
C SER A 52 10.56 5.30 5.95
N TRP A 53 10.54 4.96 4.66
CA TRP A 53 11.54 4.06 4.08
C TRP A 53 12.96 4.61 4.24
N ILE A 54 13.18 5.90 3.98
CA ILE A 54 14.49 6.55 4.20
C ILE A 54 14.91 6.44 5.67
N VAL A 55 14.00 6.73 6.60
CA VAL A 55 14.28 6.68 8.04
C VAL A 55 14.66 5.26 8.47
N ILE A 56 13.90 4.24 8.05
CA ILE A 56 14.18 2.83 8.37
C ILE A 56 15.50 2.39 7.72
N ALA A 57 15.77 2.82 6.49
CA ALA A 57 17.02 2.51 5.80
C ALA A 57 18.23 3.15 6.48
N ASN A 58 18.07 4.28 7.16
CA ASN A 58 19.16 4.97 7.86
C ASN A 58 19.34 4.51 9.32
N ASN A 59 18.29 3.97 9.95
CA ASN A 59 18.31 3.58 11.38
C ASN A 59 18.82 2.15 11.62
N LYS A 60 19.95 1.75 11.01
CA LYS A 60 20.49 0.38 11.11
C LYS A 60 21.33 0.18 12.39
N LYS A 61 20.77 0.47 13.55
CA LYS A 61 21.44 0.23 14.84
C LYS A 61 21.22 -1.21 15.29
N GLU A 62 22.18 -1.76 16.01
CA GLU A 62 22.02 -3.06 16.68
C GLU A 62 20.93 -2.99 17.75
N GLY A 63 20.25 -4.11 17.99
CA GLY A 63 19.15 -4.21 18.95
C GLY A 63 17.76 -4.08 18.33
N ILE A 64 16.80 -3.58 19.12
CA ILE A 64 15.36 -3.63 18.82
C ILE A 64 14.82 -2.39 18.09
N ASP A 65 15.55 -1.27 18.10
CA ASP A 65 15.06 0.04 17.61
C ASP A 65 14.69 0.04 16.13
N TRP A 66 15.40 -0.77 15.34
CA TRP A 66 15.08 -0.95 13.93
C TRP A 66 13.70 -1.61 13.76
N PHE A 67 13.38 -2.63 14.57
CA PHE A 67 12.07 -3.29 14.53
C PHE A 67 10.93 -2.38 15.00
N ASN A 68 11.17 -1.53 16.00
CA ASN A 68 10.22 -0.48 16.40
C ASN A 68 9.89 0.41 15.20
N SER A 69 10.92 0.90 14.49
CA SER A 69 10.77 1.75 13.31
C SER A 69 9.96 1.06 12.21
N VAL A 70 10.24 -0.22 11.95
CA VAL A 70 9.49 -1.02 10.98
C VAL A 70 8.04 -1.19 11.44
N PHE A 71 7.80 -1.60 12.68
CA PHE A 71 6.46 -1.88 13.20
C PHE A 71 5.54 -0.67 13.19
N PHE A 72 6.02 0.47 13.73
CA PHE A 72 5.24 1.70 13.79
C PHE A 72 4.91 2.28 12.41
N PHE A 73 5.72 1.97 11.40
CA PHE A 73 5.49 2.42 10.05
C PHE A 73 4.58 1.49 9.24
N THR A 74 4.87 0.19 9.25
CA THR A 74 4.18 -0.78 8.39
C THR A 74 2.79 -1.13 8.90
N THR A 75 2.55 -1.03 10.22
CA THR A 75 1.24 -1.36 10.81
C THR A 75 0.14 -0.38 10.38
N PRO A 76 0.29 0.95 10.51
CA PRO A 76 -0.72 1.89 9.99
C PRO A 76 -0.97 1.72 8.49
N MET A 77 0.09 1.48 7.72
CA MET A 77 -0.01 1.24 6.28
C MET A 77 -0.80 -0.04 5.97
N PHE A 78 -0.52 -1.14 6.69
CA PHE A 78 -1.26 -2.38 6.56
C PHE A 78 -2.75 -2.20 6.87
N LEU A 79 -3.10 -1.47 7.94
CA LEU A 79 -4.49 -1.22 8.33
C LEU A 79 -5.24 -0.39 7.29
N GLU A 80 -4.59 0.60 6.67
CA GLU A 80 -5.18 1.39 5.58
C GLU A 80 -5.52 0.46 4.39
N TYR A 81 -4.55 -0.36 3.95
CA TYR A 81 -4.75 -1.31 2.85
C TYR A 81 -5.72 -2.45 3.18
N PHE A 82 -5.85 -2.81 4.45
CA PHE A 82 -6.78 -3.87 4.88
C PHE A 82 -8.23 -3.47 4.62
N SER A 83 -8.56 -2.19 4.81
CA SER A 83 -9.91 -1.65 4.66
C SER A 83 -10.33 -1.44 3.20
N TYR A 84 -9.36 -1.29 2.29
CA TYR A 84 -9.61 -0.89 0.92
C TYR A 84 -10.05 -2.05 0.03
N LYS A 85 -11.05 -1.82 -0.83
CA LYS A 85 -11.51 -2.76 -1.86
C LYS A 85 -11.57 -2.05 -3.21
N SER A 86 -10.88 -2.61 -4.22
CA SER A 86 -11.00 -2.15 -5.62
C SER A 86 -11.87 -3.11 -6.42
N LYS A 87 -12.73 -2.57 -7.30
CA LYS A 87 -13.46 -3.38 -8.29
C LYS A 87 -12.60 -3.75 -9.52
N GLN A 88 -11.50 -3.05 -9.76
CA GLN A 88 -10.64 -3.34 -10.90
C GLN A 88 -9.62 -4.42 -10.61
N LYS A 89 -9.46 -5.36 -11.55
CA LYS A 89 -8.55 -6.50 -11.39
C LYS A 89 -7.10 -6.08 -11.12
N LEU A 90 -6.55 -5.17 -11.93
CA LEU A 90 -5.15 -4.73 -11.79
C LEU A 90 -4.91 -4.00 -10.47
N SER A 91 -5.74 -3.01 -10.15
CA SER A 91 -5.64 -2.27 -8.89
C SER A 91 -5.81 -3.21 -7.69
N ASN A 92 -6.76 -4.14 -7.74
CA ASN A 92 -6.97 -5.15 -6.71
C ASN A 92 -5.73 -6.05 -6.49
N ILE A 93 -5.06 -6.49 -7.56
CA ILE A 93 -3.79 -7.24 -7.47
C ILE A 93 -2.74 -6.38 -6.76
N ILE A 94 -2.57 -5.11 -7.15
CA ILE A 94 -1.60 -4.22 -6.50
C ILE A 94 -1.91 -4.07 -5.00
N PHE A 95 -3.18 -3.91 -4.61
CA PHE A 95 -3.56 -3.83 -3.20
C PHE A 95 -3.28 -5.11 -2.44
N ILE A 96 -3.54 -6.27 -3.03
CA ILE A 96 -3.24 -7.57 -2.40
C ILE A 96 -1.74 -7.70 -2.16
N VAL A 97 -0.91 -7.32 -3.14
CA VAL A 97 0.55 -7.34 -3.01
C VAL A 97 1.01 -6.36 -1.91
N GLN A 98 0.55 -5.12 -1.93
CA GLN A 98 0.89 -4.12 -0.91
C GLN A 98 0.46 -4.57 0.49
N LYS A 99 -0.78 -5.06 0.62
CA LYS A 99 -1.30 -5.61 1.88
C LYS A 99 -0.43 -6.75 2.40
N SER A 100 0.02 -7.63 1.50
CA SER A 100 0.89 -8.76 1.87
C SER A 100 2.26 -8.28 2.33
N ILE A 101 2.86 -7.32 1.63
CA ILE A 101 4.18 -6.77 2.00
C ILE A 101 4.10 -6.02 3.33
N PHE A 102 3.15 -5.09 3.50
CA PHE A 102 2.98 -4.35 4.75
C PHE A 102 2.59 -5.26 5.91
N GLY A 103 1.75 -6.27 5.67
CA GLY A 103 1.37 -7.24 6.69
C GLY A 103 2.55 -8.12 7.14
N ALA A 104 3.33 -8.65 6.19
CA ALA A 104 4.49 -9.47 6.51
C ALA A 104 5.57 -8.65 7.24
N THR A 105 5.84 -7.43 6.79
CA THR A 105 6.83 -6.54 7.43
C THR A 105 6.35 -6.02 8.79
N ALA A 106 5.06 -5.77 8.97
CA ALA A 106 4.47 -5.48 10.28
C ALA A 106 4.62 -6.64 11.24
N LEU A 107 4.44 -7.89 10.77
CA LEU A 107 4.65 -9.08 11.58
C LEU A 107 6.13 -9.25 11.96
N ILE A 108 7.06 -9.04 11.03
CA ILE A 108 8.51 -9.03 11.34
C ILE A 108 8.83 -7.96 12.40
N GLY A 109 8.28 -6.75 12.25
CA GLY A 109 8.42 -5.69 13.24
C GLY A 109 7.86 -6.11 14.60
N ALA A 110 6.63 -6.63 14.64
CA ALA A 110 6.00 -7.08 15.88
C ALA A 110 6.81 -8.18 16.57
N VAL A 111 7.28 -9.19 15.83
CA VAL A 111 8.11 -10.25 16.40
C VAL A 111 9.40 -9.68 16.97
N GLY A 112 10.09 -8.78 16.26
CA GLY A 112 11.33 -8.17 16.76
C GLY A 112 11.14 -7.18 17.91
N VAL A 113 9.94 -6.61 18.09
CA VAL A 113 9.61 -5.71 19.20
C VAL A 113 9.16 -6.47 20.44
N PHE A 114 8.29 -7.48 20.27
CA PHE A 114 7.64 -8.18 21.38
C PHE A 114 8.36 -9.47 21.80
N THR A 115 9.38 -9.90 21.06
CA THR A 115 10.11 -11.14 21.36
C THR A 115 11.60 -10.96 21.14
N ASP A 116 12.41 -11.74 21.87
CA ASP A 116 13.87 -11.79 21.67
C ASP A 116 14.28 -12.73 20.52
N VAL A 117 13.33 -13.14 19.67
CA VAL A 117 13.58 -14.08 18.56
C VAL A 117 14.37 -13.43 17.44
N LEU A 118 14.20 -12.13 17.20
CA LEU A 118 14.86 -11.39 16.13
C LEU A 118 15.73 -10.29 16.71
N THR A 119 16.98 -10.21 16.24
CA THR A 119 17.91 -9.15 16.65
C THR A 119 18.66 -8.61 15.42
N ILE A 120 19.04 -7.33 15.44
CA ILE A 120 19.95 -6.79 14.43
C ILE A 120 21.39 -7.01 14.87
N LYS A 121 22.21 -7.59 13.99
CA LYS A 121 23.67 -7.68 14.13
C LYS A 121 24.36 -7.08 12.92
N ILE A 122 25.48 -6.39 13.14
CA ILE A 122 26.31 -5.84 12.08
C ILE A 122 27.57 -6.72 11.92
N ILE A 123 27.77 -7.27 10.73
CA ILE A 123 28.94 -8.09 10.39
C ILE A 123 29.52 -7.50 9.09
N ASP A 124 30.79 -7.11 9.11
CA ASP A 124 31.50 -6.54 7.95
C ASP A 124 30.75 -5.35 7.31
N ASN A 125 30.23 -4.43 8.12
CA ASN A 125 29.40 -3.28 7.70
C ASN A 125 28.06 -3.64 7.02
N ILE A 126 27.63 -4.91 7.09
CA ILE A 126 26.34 -5.36 6.60
C ILE A 126 25.45 -5.67 7.80
N SER A 127 24.22 -5.16 7.77
CA SER A 127 23.23 -5.35 8.84
C SER A 127 22.34 -6.56 8.54
N TYR A 128 22.30 -7.51 9.47
CA TYR A 128 21.52 -8.74 9.35
C TYR A 128 20.45 -8.80 10.44
N ILE A 129 19.28 -9.30 10.08
CA ILE A 129 18.31 -9.86 11.02
C ILE A 129 18.80 -11.25 11.37
N ARG A 130 19.22 -11.44 12.62
CA ARG A 130 19.61 -12.75 13.15
C ARG A 130 18.47 -13.33 13.97
N ILE A 131 18.13 -14.57 13.65
CA ILE A 131 17.19 -15.36 14.43
C ILE A 131 17.93 -15.97 15.62
N SER A 132 17.32 -15.88 16.80
CA SER A 132 17.89 -16.34 18.07
C SER A 132 18.29 -17.82 18.02
N GLU A 133 19.37 -18.14 18.74
CA GLU A 133 19.86 -19.51 18.90
C GLU A 133 18.89 -20.42 19.67
N SER A 134 17.96 -19.82 20.42
CA SER A 134 16.92 -20.55 21.16
C SER A 134 15.69 -20.89 20.31
N PHE A 135 15.60 -20.38 19.08
CA PHE A 135 14.46 -20.63 18.21
C PHE A 135 14.61 -21.97 17.47
N PHE A 136 13.59 -22.83 17.59
CA PHE A 136 13.68 -24.24 17.16
C PHE A 136 13.83 -24.44 15.64
N VAL A 137 13.10 -23.68 14.81
CA VAL A 137 12.97 -23.99 13.37
C VAL A 137 14.04 -23.32 12.50
N LEU A 138 14.51 -22.14 12.89
CA LEU A 138 15.41 -21.29 12.07
C LEU A 138 16.61 -20.79 12.89
N LYS A 139 17.17 -21.68 13.71
CA LYS A 139 18.25 -21.37 14.62
C LYS A 139 19.44 -20.71 13.92
N GLY A 140 19.82 -19.52 14.37
CA GLY A 140 21.04 -18.83 13.92
C GLY A 140 21.00 -18.31 12.48
N VAL A 141 19.86 -18.42 11.78
CA VAL A 141 19.71 -17.92 10.40
C VAL A 141 19.89 -16.41 10.37
N GLN A 142 20.60 -15.94 9.35
CA GLN A 142 20.87 -14.52 9.12
C GLN A 142 20.25 -14.09 7.80
N ILE A 143 19.49 -13.01 7.84
CA ILE A 143 18.81 -12.43 6.68
C ILE A 143 19.32 -11.00 6.51
N ASP A 144 19.88 -10.66 5.35
CA ASP A 144 20.32 -9.29 5.06
C ASP A 144 19.10 -8.34 5.09
N ILE A 145 19.19 -7.26 5.88
CA ILE A 145 18.13 -6.24 6.00
C ILE A 145 17.78 -5.62 4.64
N LYS A 146 18.73 -5.60 3.69
CA LYS A 146 18.49 -5.10 2.33
C LYS A 146 17.29 -5.76 1.66
N TRP A 147 17.02 -7.04 1.92
CA TRP A 147 15.86 -7.74 1.35
C TRP A 147 14.55 -7.16 1.88
N VAL A 148 14.48 -6.86 3.17
CA VAL A 148 13.29 -6.23 3.78
C VAL A 148 13.12 -4.81 3.25
N LEU A 149 14.21 -4.05 3.17
CA LEU A 149 14.20 -2.68 2.62
C LEU A 149 13.79 -2.65 1.14
N PHE A 150 14.21 -3.65 0.36
CA PHE A 150 13.84 -3.78 -1.05
C PHE A 150 12.34 -4.03 -1.22
N LEU A 151 11.74 -4.91 -0.41
CA LEU A 151 10.29 -5.14 -0.44
C LEU A 151 9.49 -3.88 -0.07
N LEU A 152 9.96 -3.12 0.92
CA LEU A 152 9.35 -1.84 1.28
C LEU A 152 9.49 -0.81 0.15
N LEU A 153 10.65 -0.75 -0.53
CA LEU A 153 10.86 0.12 -1.68
C LEU A 153 9.95 -0.25 -2.86
N LEU A 154 9.79 -1.55 -3.14
CA LEU A 154 8.85 -2.05 -4.13
C LEU A 154 7.43 -1.53 -3.83
N SER A 155 7.03 -1.55 -2.55
CA SER A 155 5.72 -1.05 -2.12
C SER A 155 5.56 0.45 -2.40
N VAL A 156 6.60 1.26 -2.18
CA VAL A 156 6.61 2.69 -2.57
C VAL A 156 6.38 2.85 -4.07
N GLY A 157 7.09 2.06 -4.89
CA GLY A 157 6.93 2.05 -6.34
C GLY A 157 5.49 1.71 -6.78
N LEU A 158 4.87 0.73 -6.13
CA LEU A 158 3.48 0.35 -6.41
C LEU A 158 2.48 1.45 -6.06
N ILE A 159 2.71 2.24 -4.99
CA ILE A 159 1.88 3.42 -4.68
C ILE A 159 1.99 4.44 -5.81
N LEU A 160 3.21 4.67 -6.30
CA LEU A 160 3.46 5.59 -7.39
C LEU A 160 2.74 5.13 -8.68
N THR A 161 2.78 3.84 -9.01
CA THR A 161 2.03 3.27 -10.14
C THR A 161 0.51 3.50 -9.99
N GLN A 162 -0.04 3.39 -8.78
CA GLN A 162 -1.46 3.69 -8.54
C GLN A 162 -1.79 5.16 -8.78
N ILE A 163 -0.93 6.08 -8.33
CA ILE A 163 -1.10 7.52 -8.57
C ILE A 163 -1.15 7.78 -10.07
N PHE A 164 -0.19 7.29 -10.85
CA PHE A 164 -0.15 7.48 -12.30
C PHE A 164 -1.35 6.85 -13.01
N THR A 165 -1.78 5.66 -12.58
CA THR A 165 -2.94 4.97 -13.17
C THR A 165 -4.22 5.78 -12.98
N LEU A 166 -4.43 6.37 -11.79
CA LEU A 166 -5.60 7.21 -11.52
C LEU A 166 -5.53 8.56 -12.25
N SER A 167 -4.35 9.18 -12.32
CA SER A 167 -4.16 10.43 -13.06
C SER A 167 -4.43 10.26 -14.57
N SER A 168 -3.86 9.22 -15.18
CA SER A 168 -4.05 8.91 -16.60
C SER A 168 -5.52 8.68 -16.94
N LYS A 169 -6.24 7.88 -16.15
CA LYS A 169 -7.69 7.69 -16.34
C LYS A 169 -8.49 8.98 -16.24
N ARG A 170 -8.12 9.86 -15.30
CA ARG A 170 -8.78 11.15 -15.13
C ARG A 170 -8.64 12.01 -16.40
N GLU A 171 -7.44 12.05 -16.98
CA GLU A 171 -7.16 12.78 -18.22
C GLU A 171 -7.94 12.23 -19.42
N GLU A 172 -7.95 10.90 -19.62
CA GLU A 172 -8.73 10.24 -20.68
C GLU A 172 -10.21 10.64 -20.64
N THR A 173 -10.81 10.67 -19.46
CA THR A 173 -12.21 11.10 -19.31
C THR A 173 -12.44 12.58 -19.57
N LEU A 174 -11.51 13.45 -19.18
CA LEU A 174 -11.62 14.88 -19.48
C LEU A 174 -11.59 15.13 -20.99
N ILE A 175 -10.72 14.42 -21.71
CA ILE A 175 -10.62 14.50 -23.18
C ILE A 175 -11.88 13.93 -23.83
N SER A 176 -12.34 12.75 -23.42
CA SER A 176 -13.60 12.16 -23.93
C SER A 176 -14.81 13.06 -23.66
N SER A 177 -14.86 13.72 -22.50
CA SER A 177 -15.95 14.65 -22.17
C SER A 177 -15.97 15.91 -23.02
N LYS A 178 -14.79 16.43 -23.40
CA LYS A 178 -14.66 17.59 -24.29
C LYS A 178 -15.02 17.26 -25.74
N ASN A 179 -14.73 16.04 -26.19
CA ASN A 179 -15.02 15.61 -27.56
C ASN A 179 -16.49 15.21 -27.78
N ALA A 180 -17.24 14.98 -26.69
CA ALA A 180 -18.66 14.61 -26.74
C ALA A 180 -19.63 15.79 -26.49
N ALA A 181 -19.09 16.99 -26.25
CA ALA A 181 -19.83 18.24 -26.07
C ALA A 181 -19.73 19.09 -27.35
#